data_AF-A0A448TVL6-F1
#
_entry.id   AF-A0A448TVL6-F1
#
_cell.length_a   1.000
_cell.length_b   1.000
_cell.length_c   1.000
_cell.angle_alpha   90.00
_cell.angle_beta   90.00
_cell.angle_gamma   90.00
#
_symmetry.space_group_name_H-M   'P 1'
#
loop_
_entity.id
_entity.type
_entity.pdbx_description
1 polymer ?
#
loop_
_entity_poly.entity_id
_entity_poly.type
_entity_poly.pdbx_seq_one_letter_code
_entity_poly.pdbx_strand_id
1 'polypeptide(L)'
;MKKILLGALLLCSTAVMANDKYDMLEDKLEGVYSTLTDGTNTMKVDDIDIDQMGNQVLVKLELESKNNDGAWSKFNKTTHQEIITGMADEVRRELNIKDKVKIELTFENSKTDKETLLSSGVY
;
A
#
# COMPACT_ATOMS: atom_id res chain seq x y z
N MET A 1 -4.09 -37.39 -22.02
CA MET A 1 -4.98 -36.78 -21.00
C MET A 1 -4.30 -36.58 -19.63
N LYS A 2 -3.49 -37.53 -19.11
CA LYS A 2 -2.82 -37.37 -17.80
C LYS A 2 -1.79 -36.23 -17.70
N LYS A 3 -1.19 -35.79 -18.82
CA LYS A 3 -0.15 -34.74 -18.84
C LYS A 3 -0.71 -33.31 -18.79
N ILE A 4 -1.98 -33.11 -19.13
CA ILE A 4 -2.62 -31.78 -19.10
C ILE A 4 -3.04 -31.42 -17.67
N LEU A 5 -3.44 -32.42 -16.86
CA LEU A 5 -3.81 -32.21 -15.46
C LEU A 5 -2.65 -31.67 -14.60
N LEU A 6 -1.42 -32.15 -14.80
CA LEU A 6 -0.26 -31.65 -14.03
C LEU A 6 0.08 -30.18 -14.37
N GLY A 7 -0.06 -29.78 -15.64
CA GLY A 7 0.17 -28.39 -16.05
C GLY A 7 -0.86 -27.42 -15.45
N ALA A 8 -2.13 -27.85 -15.37
CA ALA A 8 -3.18 -27.07 -14.73
C ALA A 8 -2.97 -26.93 -13.21
N LEU A 9 -2.52 -28.00 -12.53
CA LEU A 9 -2.21 -27.96 -11.09
C LEU A 9 -1.07 -26.99 -10.75
N LEU A 10 -0.03 -26.93 -11.59
CA LEU A 10 1.10 -26.01 -11.40
C LEU A 10 0.68 -24.54 -11.53
N LEU A 11 -0.17 -24.21 -12.50
CA LEU A 11 -0.67 -22.84 -12.69
C LEU A 11 -1.59 -22.38 -11.53
N CYS A 12 -2.36 -23.29 -10.93
CA CYS A 12 -3.16 -22.96 -9.74
C CYS A 12 -2.28 -22.70 -8.51
N SER A 13 -1.18 -23.45 -8.35
CA SER A 13 -0.29 -23.30 -7.19
C SER A 13 0.42 -21.94 -7.13
N THR A 14 0.69 -21.32 -8.27
CA THR A 14 1.30 -19.98 -8.33
C THR A 14 0.32 -18.85 -8.02
N ALA A 15 -0.98 -19.06 -8.26
CA ALA A 15 -2.01 -18.05 -7.98
C ALA A 15 -2.32 -17.95 -6.48
N VAL A 16 -2.36 -19.08 -5.77
CA VAL A 16 -2.61 -19.12 -4.32
C VAL A 16 -1.45 -18.46 -3.56
N MET A 17 -0.21 -18.77 -3.93
CA MET A 17 0.99 -18.17 -3.32
C MET A 17 1.14 -16.67 -3.58
N ALA A 18 0.48 -16.14 -4.61
CA ALA A 18 0.51 -14.70 -4.89
C ALA A 18 -0.34 -13.92 -3.87
N ASN A 19 -1.51 -14.44 -3.48
CA ASN A 19 -2.36 -13.81 -2.47
C ASN A 19 -1.63 -13.74 -1.13
N ASP A 20 -1.08 -14.86 -0.68
CA ASP A 20 -0.32 -14.94 0.58
C ASP A 20 0.87 -13.95 0.62
N LYS A 21 1.49 -13.66 -0.54
CA LYS A 21 2.63 -12.72 -0.61
C LYS A 21 2.21 -11.27 -0.44
N TYR A 22 1.05 -10.87 -0.97
CA TYR A 22 0.53 -9.51 -0.81
C TYR A 22 0.06 -9.30 0.64
N ASP A 23 -0.70 -10.25 1.19
CA ASP A 23 -1.14 -10.22 2.59
C ASP A 23 0.06 -10.09 3.56
N MET A 24 1.13 -10.88 3.34
CA MET A 24 2.36 -10.77 4.15
C MET A 24 3.09 -9.43 4.00
N LEU A 25 2.99 -8.80 2.82
CA LEU A 25 3.61 -7.50 2.58
C LEU A 25 2.79 -6.38 3.23
N GLU A 26 1.46 -6.46 3.15
CA GLU A 26 0.53 -5.57 3.87
C GLU A 26 0.83 -5.58 5.36
N ASP A 27 0.80 -6.76 6.01
CA ASP A 27 1.15 -6.94 7.43
C ASP A 27 2.49 -6.27 7.80
N LYS A 28 3.49 -6.42 6.93
CA LYS A 28 4.82 -5.84 7.14
C LYS A 28 4.79 -4.32 7.03
N LEU A 29 4.15 -3.79 5.99
CA LEU A 29 4.03 -2.35 5.79
C LEU A 29 3.22 -1.71 6.91
N GLU A 30 2.14 -2.32 7.37
CA GLU A 30 1.37 -1.83 8.52
C GLU A 30 2.23 -1.81 9.79
N GLY A 31 3.04 -2.83 10.01
CA GLY A 31 3.99 -2.86 11.13
C GLY A 31 4.99 -1.71 11.11
N VAL A 32 5.50 -1.34 9.93
CA VAL A 32 6.51 -0.28 9.76
C VAL A 32 5.88 1.11 9.68
N TYR A 33 4.72 1.24 9.06
CA TYR A 33 4.08 2.49 8.68
C TYR A 33 2.77 2.78 9.40
N SER A 34 2.45 2.05 10.47
CA SER A 34 1.29 2.30 11.36
C SER A 34 1.13 3.77 11.82
N THR A 35 2.21 4.55 11.81
CA THR A 35 2.16 6.00 12.00
C THR A 35 3.17 6.70 11.11
N LEU A 36 2.69 7.65 10.31
CA LEU A 36 3.54 8.55 9.54
C LEU A 36 3.91 9.75 10.42
N THR A 37 5.20 10.09 10.49
CA THR A 37 5.69 11.24 11.27
C THR A 37 6.59 12.12 10.41
N ASP A 38 6.42 13.44 10.49
CA ASP A 38 7.35 14.40 9.89
C ASP A 38 8.37 14.96 10.92
N GLY A 39 8.39 14.39 12.13
CA GLY A 39 9.16 14.86 13.27
C GLY A 39 8.40 15.86 14.17
N THR A 40 7.36 16.51 13.66
CA THR A 40 6.52 17.46 14.41
C THR A 40 5.05 17.01 14.47
N ASN A 41 4.50 16.62 13.33
CA ASN A 41 3.13 16.15 13.14
C ASN A 41 3.13 14.65 12.89
N THR A 42 2.04 14.00 13.29
CA THR A 42 1.82 12.57 13.07
C THR A 42 0.47 12.35 12.39
N MET A 43 0.39 11.28 11.61
CA MET A 43 -0.84 10.77 11.02
C MET A 43 -0.87 9.26 11.25
N LYS A 44 -1.91 8.78 11.93
CA LYS A 44 -2.08 7.34 12.15
C LYS A 44 -2.63 6.70 10.88
N VAL A 45 -2.02 5.59 10.47
CA VAL A 45 -2.49 4.73 9.39
C VAL A 45 -3.43 3.70 10.00
N ASP A 46 -4.60 3.54 9.42
CA ASP A 46 -5.62 2.59 9.81
C ASP A 46 -5.46 1.26 9.05
N ASP A 47 -5.19 1.34 7.75
CA ASP A 47 -5.16 0.19 6.85
C ASP A 47 -4.14 0.40 5.70
N ILE A 48 -3.58 -0.69 5.18
CA ILE A 48 -2.75 -0.70 3.97
C ILE A 48 -3.15 -1.87 3.06
N ASP A 49 -3.71 -1.55 1.89
CA ASP A 49 -4.04 -2.53 0.86
C ASP A 49 -3.05 -2.49 -0.32
N ILE A 50 -2.72 -3.66 -0.89
CA ILE A 50 -1.88 -3.77 -2.09
C ILE A 50 -2.59 -4.52 -3.22
N ASP A 51 -2.75 -3.82 -4.35
CA ASP A 51 -3.30 -4.37 -5.58
C ASP A 51 -2.23 -4.46 -6.69
N GLN A 52 -2.29 -5.50 -7.53
CA GLN A 52 -1.54 -5.55 -8.79
C GLN A 52 -2.43 -5.17 -9.98
N MET A 53 -2.06 -4.09 -10.67
CA MET A 53 -2.74 -3.60 -11.87
C MET A 53 -1.80 -3.63 -13.08
N GLY A 54 -1.75 -4.78 -13.77
CA GLY A 54 -0.86 -4.95 -14.92
C GLY A 54 0.61 -4.89 -14.52
N ASN A 55 1.36 -3.89 -15.00
CA ASN A 55 2.78 -3.65 -14.67
C ASN A 55 2.97 -2.56 -13.60
N GLN A 56 1.96 -2.35 -12.77
CA GLN A 56 1.96 -1.41 -11.67
C GLN A 56 1.42 -2.09 -10.42
N VAL A 57 2.10 -1.90 -9.30
CA VAL A 57 1.56 -2.19 -7.98
C VAL A 57 0.91 -0.92 -7.47
N LEU A 58 -0.31 -1.01 -6.92
CA LEU A 58 -1.00 0.05 -6.22
C LEU A 58 -0.96 -0.26 -4.73
N VAL A 59 -0.47 0.68 -3.93
CA VAL A 59 -0.52 0.63 -2.47
C VAL A 59 -1.49 1.73 -2.03
N LYS A 60 -2.55 1.35 -1.32
CA LYS A 60 -3.52 2.28 -0.74
C LYS A 60 -3.25 2.37 0.75
N LEU A 61 -3.06 3.58 1.24
CA LEU A 61 -2.90 3.85 2.66
C LEU A 61 -4.12 4.61 3.12
N GLU A 62 -4.71 4.13 4.20
CA GLU A 62 -5.88 4.74 4.81
C GLU A 62 -5.47 5.40 6.12
N LEU A 63 -5.79 6.68 6.25
CA LEU A 63 -5.52 7.44 7.46
C LEU A 63 -6.77 7.53 8.31
N GLU A 64 -6.61 7.34 9.63
CA GLU A 64 -7.72 7.45 10.57
C GLU A 64 -8.46 8.78 10.42
N SER A 65 -9.79 8.74 10.52
CA SER A 65 -10.68 9.90 10.40
C SER A 65 -10.36 11.06 11.35
N LYS A 66 -9.69 10.81 12.50
CA LYS A 66 -9.26 11.86 13.45
C LYS A 66 -8.13 12.73 12.91
N ASN A 67 -7.45 12.29 11.84
CA ASN A 67 -6.45 13.10 11.14
C ASN A 67 -7.09 14.24 10.30
N ASN A 68 -8.42 14.26 10.15
CA ASN A 68 -9.19 15.29 9.43
C ASN A 68 -9.11 16.70 10.07
N ASP A 69 -8.64 16.84 11.32
CA ASP A 69 -8.47 18.13 12.02
C ASP A 69 -7.25 18.95 11.53
N GLY A 70 -6.95 18.85 10.23
CA GLY A 70 -5.83 19.54 9.59
C GLY A 70 -4.46 18.92 9.87
N ALA A 71 -4.39 17.65 10.28
CA ALA A 71 -3.11 16.96 10.43
C ALA A 71 -2.39 16.90 9.08
N TRP A 72 -3.09 16.53 8.01
CA TRP A 72 -2.54 16.54 6.66
C TRP A 72 -2.08 17.93 6.23
N SER A 73 -2.86 19.00 6.48
CA SER A 73 -2.45 20.35 6.02
C SER A 73 -1.19 20.87 6.72
N LYS A 74 -0.92 20.40 7.94
CA LYS A 74 0.30 20.72 8.71
C LYS A 74 1.47 19.80 8.40
N PHE A 75 1.21 18.59 7.90
CA PHE A 75 2.23 17.59 7.62
C PHE A 75 3.17 18.01 6.50
N ASN A 76 4.48 17.91 6.75
CA ASN A 76 5.53 18.27 5.79
C ASN A 76 5.47 17.41 4.53
N LYS A 77 5.29 18.05 3.36
CA LYS A 77 5.14 17.36 2.07
C LYS A 77 6.43 16.77 1.53
N THR A 78 7.58 17.34 1.88
CA THR A 78 8.88 16.78 1.53
C THR A 78 9.12 15.48 2.29
N THR A 79 8.91 15.49 3.61
CA THR A 79 9.05 14.28 4.42
C THR A 79 8.03 13.21 4.04
N HIS A 80 6.80 13.60 3.73
CA HIS A 80 5.82 12.69 3.14
C HIS A 80 6.35 12.02 1.87
N GLN A 81 6.91 12.81 0.94
CA GLN A 81 7.49 12.30 -0.30
C GLN A 81 8.66 11.32 -0.07
N GLU A 82 9.51 11.59 0.92
CA GLU A 82 10.59 10.68 1.31
C GLU A 82 10.03 9.35 1.84
N ILE A 83 9.03 9.41 2.73
CA ILE A 83 8.40 8.22 3.32
C ILE A 83 7.78 7.33 2.24
N ILE A 84 6.95 7.90 1.36
CA ILE A 84 6.26 7.13 0.32
C ILE A 84 7.23 6.63 -0.76
N THR A 85 8.31 7.36 -1.06
CA THR A 85 9.37 6.83 -1.94
C THR A 85 10.05 5.63 -1.30
N GLY A 86 10.37 5.71 0.00
CA GLY A 86 10.92 4.59 0.76
C GLY A 86 9.99 3.37 0.80
N MET A 87 8.69 3.60 0.97
CA MET A 87 7.68 2.54 0.91
C MET A 87 7.62 1.88 -0.48
N ALA A 88 7.67 2.66 -1.56
CA ALA A 88 7.70 2.12 -2.92
C ALA A 88 8.94 1.25 -3.15
N ASP A 89 10.11 1.68 -2.68
CA ASP A 89 11.36 0.90 -2.77
C ASP A 89 11.33 -0.37 -1.93
N GLU A 90 10.67 -0.32 -0.77
CA GLU A 90 10.40 -1.51 0.04
C GLU A 90 9.49 -2.49 -0.71
N VAL A 91 8.35 -2.05 -1.22
CA VAL A 91 7.43 -2.89 -2.01
C VAL A 91 8.17 -3.56 -3.18
N ARG A 92 9.00 -2.81 -3.91
CA ARG A 92 9.81 -3.39 -5.00
C ARG A 92 10.76 -4.48 -4.53
N ARG A 93 11.44 -4.23 -3.42
CA ARG A 93 12.41 -5.16 -2.83
C ARG A 93 11.73 -6.45 -2.38
N GLU A 94 10.62 -6.35 -1.64
CA GLU A 94 9.90 -7.51 -1.11
C GLU A 94 9.21 -8.30 -2.22
N LEU A 95 8.67 -7.60 -3.24
CA LEU A 95 8.07 -8.25 -4.39
C LEU A 95 9.10 -8.76 -5.41
N ASN A 96 10.35 -8.30 -5.33
CA ASN A 96 11.42 -8.53 -6.31
C ASN A 96 11.02 -8.12 -7.74
N ILE A 97 10.48 -6.90 -7.86
CA ILE A 97 9.96 -6.34 -9.11
C ILE A 97 10.72 -5.06 -9.51
N LYS A 98 10.62 -4.72 -10.79
CA LYS A 98 11.07 -3.42 -11.34
C LYS A 98 9.91 -2.53 -11.76
N ASP A 99 8.69 -2.96 -11.44
CA ASP A 99 7.47 -2.31 -11.83
C ASP A 99 7.30 -0.96 -11.13
N LYS A 100 6.38 -0.16 -11.66
CA LYS A 100 5.99 1.11 -11.07
C LYS A 100 5.19 0.83 -9.81
N VAL A 101 5.43 1.59 -8.74
CA VAL A 101 4.61 1.51 -7.54
C VAL A 101 3.83 2.81 -7.42
N LYS A 102 2.50 2.73 -7.48
CA LYS A 102 1.62 3.86 -7.21
C LYS A 102 1.26 3.81 -5.73
N ILE A 103 1.39 4.95 -5.05
CA ILE A 103 0.96 5.08 -3.66
C ILE A 103 -0.17 6.09 -3.62
N GLU A 104 -1.30 5.70 -3.04
CA GLU A 104 -2.49 6.52 -2.81
C GLU A 104 -2.75 6.67 -1.32
N LEU A 105 -3.01 7.90 -0.89
CA LEU A 105 -3.29 8.22 0.50
C LEU A 105 -4.70 8.80 0.63
N THR A 106 -5.53 8.16 1.43
CA THR A 106 -6.93 8.55 1.63
C THR A 106 -7.27 8.71 3.10
N PHE A 107 -8.33 9.45 3.42
CA PHE A 107 -8.92 9.43 4.76
C PHE A 107 -10.09 8.47 4.82
N GLU A 108 -10.15 7.71 5.91
CA GLU A 108 -11.38 7.09 6.34
C GLU A 108 -12.35 8.19 6.81
N ASN A 109 -13.54 8.29 6.21
CA ASN A 109 -14.57 9.24 6.65
C ASN A 109 -15.63 8.49 7.47
N SER A 110 -15.83 8.91 8.72
CA SER A 110 -16.74 8.27 9.69
C SER A 110 -18.24 8.36 9.34
N LYS A 111 -18.60 8.84 8.15
CA LYS A 111 -19.98 9.15 7.72
C LYS A 111 -20.38 8.66 6.33
N THR A 112 -19.67 7.80 5.61
CA THR A 112 -19.97 6.35 5.51
C THR A 112 -19.26 5.78 4.27
N ASP A 113 -18.22 6.44 3.72
CA ASP A 113 -17.51 5.97 2.51
C ASP A 113 -16.05 6.44 2.54
N LYS A 114 -15.14 5.59 2.08
CA LYS A 114 -13.72 5.88 1.83
C LYS A 114 -13.58 6.91 0.69
N GLU A 115 -13.90 8.19 0.89
CA GLU A 115 -13.70 9.21 -0.17
C GLU A 115 -13.24 10.57 0.36
N THR A 116 -11.91 10.72 0.48
CA THR A 116 -11.17 11.98 0.26
C THR A 116 -9.71 11.61 -0.04
N LEU A 117 -9.27 11.74 -1.30
CA LEU A 117 -7.89 11.51 -1.71
C LEU A 117 -7.01 12.71 -1.34
N LEU A 118 -5.93 12.46 -0.60
CA LEU A 118 -5.02 13.49 -0.10
C LEU A 118 -3.78 13.65 -0.95
N SER A 119 -3.28 12.54 -1.47
CA SER A 119 -2.05 12.45 -2.25
C SER A 119 -2.05 11.18 -3.08
N SER A 120 -1.51 11.26 -4.29
CA SER A 120 -1.28 10.10 -5.16
C SER A 120 -0.05 10.37 -6.01
N GLY A 121 0.80 9.36 -6.17
CA GLY A 121 1.96 9.45 -7.05
C GLY A 121 2.41 8.09 -7.56
N VAL A 122 3.18 8.12 -8.64
CA VAL A 122 3.88 6.93 -9.15
C VAL A 122 5.36 7.11 -8.87
N TYR A 123 5.90 6.17 -8.13
CA TYR A 123 7.26 6.14 -7.60
C TYR A 123 8.01 5.00 -8.25
#